data_AF-X1GDN2-F1
#
_entry.id   AF-X1GDN2-F1
#
_cell.length_a   1.000
_cell.length_b   1.000
_cell.length_c   1.000
_cell.angle_alpha   90.00
_cell.angle_beta   90.00
_cell.angle_gamma   90.00
#
_symmetry.space_group_name_H-M   'P 1'
#
loop_
_entity.id
_entity.type
_entity.pdbx_description
1 polymer ?
#
loop_
_entity_poly.entity_id
_entity_poly.type
_entity_poly.pdbx_seq_one_letter_code
_entity_poly.pdbx_strand_id
1 'polypeptide(L)'
;MRKEKPTGREIAERSKAIKLDKDRFVDAERKGKKIKFTPTKLPPLKSLDELEEGQVIGVLENELEGDETDLTAGKHNIFIANVNGEWHGFAETGGEITAEAAYVSIERYHWGERKVKKPAFKPEGWCLINICLVSLGPFCLVSIGFICF
;
A
#
# COMPACT_ATOMS: atom_id res chain seq x y z
N MET A 1 -8.58 13.35 -7.38
CA MET A 1 -8.09 12.45 -8.46
C MET A 1 -7.01 13.12 -9.31
N ARG A 2 -5.95 12.38 -9.65
CA ARG A 2 -4.82 12.87 -10.45
C ARG A 2 -4.89 12.39 -11.91
N LYS A 3 -4.34 13.22 -12.81
CA LYS A 3 -4.30 12.95 -14.26
C LYS A 3 -3.09 12.12 -14.68
N GLU A 4 -1.99 12.26 -13.96
CA GLU A 4 -0.71 11.64 -14.28
C GLU A 4 -0.30 10.67 -13.17
N LYS A 5 0.49 9.66 -13.56
CA LYS A 5 1.12 8.75 -12.61
C LYS A 5 2.11 9.54 -11.73
N PRO A 6 2.23 9.19 -10.44
CA PRO A 6 3.25 9.79 -9.60
C PRO A 6 4.65 9.52 -10.17
N THR A 7 5.60 10.38 -9.84
CA THR A 7 7.02 10.07 -10.09
C THR A 7 7.63 9.33 -8.90
N GLY A 8 8.64 8.50 -9.13
CA GLY A 8 9.36 7.86 -8.03
C GLY A 8 9.97 8.89 -7.06
N ARG A 9 10.46 10.02 -7.58
CA ARG A 9 10.97 11.12 -6.75
C ARG A 9 9.89 11.72 -5.85
N GLU A 10 8.67 11.90 -6.35
CA GLU A 10 7.53 12.36 -5.55
C GLU A 10 7.24 11.38 -4.40
N ILE A 11 7.20 10.07 -4.70
CA ILE A 11 6.94 9.03 -3.70
C ILE A 11 8.07 9.00 -2.66
N ALA A 12 9.33 9.09 -3.08
CA ALA A 12 10.49 9.13 -2.20
C ALA A 12 10.45 10.33 -1.24
N GLU A 13 10.11 11.52 -1.74
CA GLU A 13 9.97 12.71 -0.88
C GLU A 13 8.81 12.56 0.12
N ARG A 14 7.65 12.06 -0.30
CA ARG A 14 6.53 11.79 0.60
C ARG A 14 6.89 10.73 1.66
N SER A 15 7.67 9.72 1.26
CA SER A 15 8.09 8.62 2.13
C SER A 15 9.00 9.08 3.27
N LYS A 16 9.75 10.17 3.11
CA LYS A 16 10.58 10.75 4.20
C LYS A 16 9.75 11.26 5.37
N ALA A 17 8.50 11.69 5.12
CA ALA A 17 7.63 12.27 6.13
C ALA A 17 6.75 11.24 6.86
N ILE A 18 6.74 9.98 6.41
CA ILE A 18 5.86 8.96 6.98
C ILE A 18 6.38 8.45 8.32
N LYS A 19 5.46 8.12 9.21
CA LYS A 19 5.75 7.33 10.41
C LYS A 19 5.28 5.91 10.17
N LEU A 20 6.13 4.91 10.38
CA LEU A 20 5.74 3.51 10.26
C LEU A 20 5.07 2.99 11.53
N ASP A 21 4.02 2.20 11.36
CA ASP A 21 3.33 1.49 12.43
C ASP A 21 3.98 0.14 12.70
N LYS A 22 5.10 0.19 13.43
CA LYS A 22 5.93 -0.97 13.75
C LYS A 22 5.21 -2.03 14.58
N ASP A 23 4.08 -1.73 15.21
CA ASP A 23 3.32 -2.70 16.01
C ASP A 23 2.32 -3.49 15.14
N ARG A 24 2.05 -3.02 13.92
CA ARG A 24 1.10 -3.61 12.98
C ARG A 24 1.75 -4.27 11.76
N PHE A 25 3.07 -4.45 11.79
CA PHE A 25 3.78 -5.15 10.71
C PHE A 25 3.27 -6.57 10.54
N VAL A 26 3.42 -7.06 9.31
CA VAL A 26 3.04 -8.40 8.90
C VAL A 26 4.22 -9.02 8.21
N ASP A 27 4.54 -10.24 8.58
CA ASP A 27 5.58 -11.05 7.97
C ASP A 27 4.97 -12.33 7.39
N ALA A 28 5.61 -12.82 6.34
CA ALA A 28 5.34 -14.11 5.74
C ALA A 28 6.64 -14.70 5.21
N GLU A 29 6.64 -16.02 5.06
CA GLU A 29 7.70 -16.76 4.37
C GLU A 29 7.10 -17.48 3.17
N ARG A 30 7.79 -17.40 2.02
CA ARG A 30 7.41 -18.05 0.76
C ARG A 30 8.65 -18.56 0.07
N LYS A 31 8.66 -19.84 -0.34
CA LYS A 31 9.82 -20.46 -0.99
C LYS A 31 11.14 -20.27 -0.18
N GLY A 32 11.06 -20.22 1.16
CA GLY A 32 12.20 -19.94 2.05
C GLY A 32 12.69 -18.49 2.06
N LYS A 33 11.96 -17.57 1.43
CA LYS A 33 12.25 -16.13 1.34
C LYS A 33 11.29 -15.34 2.21
N LYS A 34 11.81 -14.30 2.87
CA LYS A 34 11.02 -13.45 3.78
C LYS A 34 10.35 -12.33 3.02
N ILE A 35 9.12 -12.04 3.43
CA ILE A 35 8.33 -10.91 2.97
C ILE A 35 7.77 -10.23 4.22
N LYS A 36 7.94 -8.92 4.32
CA LYS A 36 7.47 -8.14 5.44
C LYS A 36 6.87 -6.83 4.95
N PHE A 37 5.69 -6.51 5.45
CA PHE A 37 5.05 -5.24 5.21
C PHE A 37 4.85 -4.49 6.51
N THR A 38 5.31 -3.25 6.55
CA THR A 38 5.12 -2.35 7.69
C THR A 38 4.22 -1.19 7.24
N PRO A 39 2.95 -1.12 7.70
CA PRO A 39 2.04 -0.04 7.31
C PRO A 39 2.50 1.31 7.86
N THR A 40 2.05 2.41 7.27
CA THR A 40 2.21 3.76 7.82
C THR A 40 1.17 4.05 8.91
N LYS A 41 1.58 4.81 9.94
CA LYS A 41 0.67 5.52 10.85
C LYS A 41 0.11 6.73 10.11
N LEU A 42 -1.00 6.52 9.41
CA LEU A 42 -1.63 7.59 8.66
C LEU A 42 -2.45 8.50 9.59
N PRO A 43 -2.28 9.83 9.49
CA PRO A 43 -3.20 10.75 10.16
C PRO A 43 -4.58 10.66 9.51
N PRO A 44 -5.68 10.92 10.26
CA PRO A 44 -7.04 11.05 9.72
C PRO A 44 -7.04 11.80 8.39
N LEU A 45 -7.55 11.17 7.33
CA LEU A 45 -7.75 11.86 6.05
C LEU A 45 -8.73 13.02 6.29
N LYS A 46 -8.52 14.13 5.60
CA LYS A 46 -9.45 15.27 5.65
C LYS A 46 -10.56 15.14 4.60
N SER A 47 -10.28 14.45 3.50
CA SER A 47 -11.23 14.15 2.44
C SER A 47 -10.82 12.92 1.64
N LEU A 48 -11.73 12.40 0.80
CA LEU A 48 -11.40 11.36 -0.17
C LEU A 48 -10.41 11.87 -1.25
N ASP A 49 -10.48 13.15 -1.59
CA ASP A 49 -9.58 13.75 -2.58
C ASP A 49 -8.10 13.63 -2.18
N GLU A 50 -7.81 13.72 -0.87
CA GLU A 50 -6.45 13.52 -0.33
C GLU A 50 -5.94 12.10 -0.57
N LEU A 51 -6.82 11.10 -0.49
CA LEU A 51 -6.49 9.72 -0.81
C LEU A 51 -6.33 9.51 -2.31
N GLU A 52 -7.18 10.14 -3.12
CA GLU A 52 -7.12 10.05 -4.58
C GLU A 52 -5.87 10.71 -5.16
N GLU A 53 -5.39 11.80 -4.54
CA GLU A 53 -4.06 12.39 -4.79
C GLU A 53 -2.90 11.48 -4.34
N GLY A 54 -3.22 10.40 -3.65
CA GLY A 54 -2.32 9.31 -3.37
C GLY A 54 -1.52 9.45 -2.09
N GLN A 55 -1.17 8.29 -1.54
CA GLN A 55 -0.58 8.19 -0.22
C GLN A 55 0.38 7.02 -0.12
N VAL A 56 1.46 7.22 0.64
CA VAL A 56 2.36 6.13 1.02
C VAL A 56 1.71 5.32 2.13
N ILE A 57 1.44 4.05 1.85
CA ILE A 57 0.66 3.18 2.73
C ILE A 57 1.52 2.29 3.63
N GLY A 58 2.80 2.20 3.32
CA GLY A 58 3.74 1.35 4.04
C GLY A 58 5.02 1.10 3.28
N VAL A 59 5.83 0.24 3.87
CA VAL A 59 7.09 -0.24 3.30
C VAL A 59 7.01 -1.75 3.18
N LEU A 60 7.31 -2.25 1.98
CA LEU A 60 7.46 -3.67 1.68
C LEU A 60 8.95 -4.02 1.66
N GLU A 61 9.32 -5.03 2.42
CA GLU A 61 10.66 -5.63 2.44
C GLU A 61 10.50 -7.07 1.94
N ASN A 62 11.07 -7.41 0.78
CA ASN A 62 10.95 -8.73 0.14
C ASN A 62 12.30 -9.26 -0.32
N GLU A 63 12.56 -10.55 -0.09
CA GLU A 63 13.77 -11.25 -0.58
C GLU A 63 13.53 -12.06 -1.87
N LEU A 64 12.31 -12.02 -2.39
CA LEU A 64 11.87 -12.72 -3.58
C LEU A 64 11.52 -11.65 -4.63
N GLU A 65 11.75 -11.92 -5.92
CA GLU A 65 11.31 -11.06 -7.03
C GLU A 65 9.89 -11.41 -7.49
N GLY A 66 9.05 -10.39 -7.71
CA GLY A 66 7.64 -10.52 -8.08
C GLY A 66 7.47 -11.25 -9.39
N ASP A 67 6.69 -12.34 -9.36
CA ASP A 67 6.52 -13.23 -10.52
C ASP A 67 5.68 -12.55 -11.63
N GLU A 68 4.82 -11.56 -11.31
CA GLU A 68 3.88 -10.92 -12.26
C GLU A 68 4.18 -9.45 -12.57
N THR A 69 4.84 -8.71 -11.67
CA THR A 69 5.05 -7.25 -11.81
C THR A 69 6.52 -6.83 -11.93
N ASP A 70 7.42 -7.79 -12.06
CA ASP A 70 8.87 -7.58 -12.06
C ASP A 70 9.38 -6.86 -10.78
N LEU A 71 8.63 -6.94 -9.68
CA LEU A 71 9.02 -6.32 -8.41
C LEU A 71 10.36 -6.90 -7.95
N THR A 72 11.39 -6.09 -7.94
CA THR A 72 12.71 -6.53 -7.51
C THR A 72 12.74 -6.88 -6.02
N ALA A 73 13.67 -7.76 -5.62
CA ALA A 73 13.95 -7.97 -4.20
C ALA A 73 14.53 -6.69 -3.58
N GLY A 74 14.10 -6.35 -2.37
CA GLY A 74 14.62 -5.17 -1.67
C GLY A 74 13.60 -4.55 -0.73
N LYS A 75 13.73 -3.23 -0.59
CA LYS A 75 12.89 -2.41 0.29
C LYS A 75 12.23 -1.32 -0.54
N HIS A 76 10.91 -1.39 -0.63
CA HIS A 76 10.09 -0.52 -1.46
C HIS A 76 9.12 0.30 -0.63
N ASN A 77 8.99 1.58 -0.95
CA ASN A 77 7.89 2.40 -0.48
C ASN A 77 6.65 2.08 -1.32
N ILE A 78 5.55 1.71 -0.68
CA ILE A 78 4.31 1.39 -1.37
C ILE A 78 3.42 2.61 -1.36
N PHE A 79 3.08 3.09 -2.55
CA PHE A 79 2.24 4.25 -2.77
C PHE A 79 0.98 3.83 -3.53
N ILE A 80 -0.16 4.43 -3.20
CA ILE A 80 -1.38 4.27 -3.99
C ILE A 80 -1.86 5.62 -4.49
N ALA A 81 -2.58 5.63 -5.61
CA ALA A 81 -3.25 6.82 -6.11
C ALA A 81 -4.43 6.45 -6.99
N ASN A 82 -5.39 7.37 -7.14
CA ASN A 82 -6.38 7.28 -8.19
C ASN A 82 -5.91 8.10 -9.41
N VAL A 83 -5.55 7.40 -10.49
CA VAL A 83 -5.06 7.98 -11.74
C VAL A 83 -6.13 7.76 -12.80
N ASN A 84 -6.66 8.84 -13.36
CA ASN A 84 -7.69 8.79 -14.41
C ASN A 84 -8.93 7.92 -14.08
N GLY A 85 -9.30 7.84 -12.80
CA GLY A 85 -10.48 7.11 -12.33
C GLY A 85 -10.18 5.72 -11.79
N GLU A 86 -8.97 5.21 -12.02
CA GLU A 86 -8.55 3.88 -11.60
C GLU A 86 -7.56 3.94 -10.45
N TRP A 87 -7.63 2.95 -9.54
CA TRP A 87 -6.68 2.85 -8.44
C TRP A 87 -5.43 2.10 -8.87
N HIS A 88 -4.28 2.70 -8.61
CA HIS A 88 -2.98 2.13 -8.90
C HIS A 88 -2.15 2.03 -7.63
N GLY A 89 -1.25 1.05 -7.62
CA GLY A 89 -0.29 0.81 -6.55
C GLY A 89 1.11 0.81 -7.15
N PHE A 90 2.03 1.57 -6.57
CA PHE A 90 3.39 1.74 -7.07
C PHE A 90 4.37 1.32 -5.99
N ALA A 91 5.37 0.53 -6.38
CA ALA A 91 6.55 0.27 -5.58
C ALA A 91 7.65 1.23 -6.00
N GLU A 92 8.22 1.96 -5.04
CA GLU A 92 9.30 2.90 -5.28
C GLU A 92 10.54 2.53 -4.47
N THR A 93 11.70 2.60 -5.12
CA THR A 93 13.01 2.49 -4.49
C THR A 93 13.95 3.55 -5.06
N GLY A 94 14.62 4.30 -4.19
CA GLY A 94 15.69 5.22 -4.58
C GLY A 94 15.27 6.41 -5.44
N GLY A 95 13.98 6.74 -5.50
CA GLY A 95 13.42 7.77 -6.36
C GLY A 95 12.90 7.26 -7.70
N GLU A 96 12.86 5.95 -7.91
CA GLU A 96 12.38 5.30 -9.13
C GLU A 96 11.23 4.33 -8.82
N ILE A 97 10.23 4.28 -9.70
CA ILE A 97 9.15 3.28 -9.60
C ILE A 97 9.69 1.98 -10.16
N THR A 98 9.84 0.97 -9.30
CA THR A 98 10.40 -0.34 -9.63
C THR A 98 9.34 -1.32 -10.12
N ALA A 99 8.09 -1.16 -9.68
CA ALA A 99 6.97 -1.98 -10.13
C ALA A 99 5.64 -1.25 -9.93
N GLU A 100 4.64 -1.68 -10.69
CA GLU A 100 3.25 -1.31 -10.52
C GLU A 100 2.44 -2.56 -10.18
N ALA A 101 1.54 -2.45 -9.21
CA ALA A 101 0.72 -3.55 -8.77
C ALA A 101 -0.19 -4.03 -9.91
N ALA A 102 -0.30 -5.35 -10.08
CA ALA A 102 -1.17 -5.95 -11.10
C ALA A 102 -2.66 -5.64 -10.85
N TYR A 103 -3.03 -5.41 -9.58
CA TYR A 103 -4.39 -5.08 -9.19
C TYR A 103 -4.38 -4.19 -7.93
N VAL A 104 -5.42 -3.37 -7.77
CA VAL A 104 -5.70 -2.62 -6.54
C VAL A 104 -7.21 -2.53 -6.36
N SER A 105 -7.72 -3.00 -5.21
CA SER A 105 -9.10 -2.73 -4.78
C SER A 105 -9.13 -1.89 -3.52
N ILE A 106 -10.09 -0.97 -3.45
CA ILE A 106 -10.35 -0.05 -2.34
C ILE A 106 -11.76 -0.34 -1.83
N GLU A 107 -11.88 -0.98 -0.68
CA GLU A 107 -13.17 -1.23 -0.05
C GLU A 107 -13.46 -0.19 1.03
N ARG A 108 -14.63 0.46 0.96
CA ARG A 108 -15.07 1.44 1.98
C ARG A 108 -15.89 0.75 3.07
N TYR A 109 -15.68 1.09 4.34
CA TYR A 109 -16.56 0.62 5.43
C TYR A 109 -17.20 1.78 6.22
N HIS A 110 -18.22 1.45 7.01
CA HIS A 110 -18.88 2.38 7.90
C HIS A 110 -18.42 2.17 9.35
N TRP A 111 -18.36 3.24 10.13
CA TRP A 111 -17.98 3.18 11.53
C TRP A 111 -18.96 2.30 12.32
N GLY A 112 -18.43 1.24 12.95
CA GLY A 112 -19.21 0.22 13.66
C GLY A 112 -19.28 -1.13 12.93
N GLU A 113 -19.02 -1.16 11.63
CA GLU A 113 -18.99 -2.39 10.83
C GLU A 113 -17.55 -2.88 10.67
N ARG A 114 -17.22 -3.94 11.42
CA ARG A 114 -15.96 -4.71 11.45
C ARG A 114 -14.75 -4.04 12.12
N LYS A 115 -14.10 -4.85 12.97
CA LYS A 115 -12.72 -4.65 13.44
C LYS A 115 -11.83 -4.51 12.21
N VAL A 116 -11.14 -3.37 12.10
CA VAL A 116 -10.01 -3.17 11.20
C VAL A 116 -9.11 -4.41 11.23
N LYS A 117 -9.08 -5.17 10.13
CA LYS A 117 -8.25 -6.36 10.04
C LYS A 117 -6.78 -5.93 9.95
N LYS A 118 -5.90 -6.69 10.59
CA LYS A 118 -4.45 -6.54 10.37
C LYS A 118 -4.17 -6.86 8.89
N PRO A 119 -3.21 -6.20 8.24
CA PRO A 119 -2.84 -6.61 6.90
C PRO A 119 -2.39 -8.08 6.90
N ALA A 120 -2.52 -8.76 5.78
CA ALA A 120 -2.14 -10.16 5.65
C ALA A 120 -1.69 -10.46 4.22
N PHE A 121 -0.74 -11.39 4.10
CA PHE A 121 -0.37 -11.99 2.82
C PHE A 121 -1.28 -13.18 2.54
N LYS A 122 -1.80 -13.33 1.31
CA LYS A 122 -2.53 -14.54 0.93
C LYS A 122 -1.58 -15.71 0.61
N PRO A 123 -2.05 -16.96 0.75
CA PRO A 123 -1.26 -18.15 0.38
C PRO A 123 -1.02 -18.29 -1.12
N GLU A 124 -1.99 -17.87 -1.93
CA GLU A 124 -2.08 -18.17 -3.37
C GLU A 124 -1.45 -17.10 -4.27
N GLY A 125 -0.84 -16.06 -3.71
CA GLY A 125 -0.23 -15.00 -4.51
C GLY A 125 0.51 -13.97 -3.66
N TRP A 126 1.27 -13.13 -4.34
CA TRP A 126 2.09 -12.04 -3.82
C TRP A 126 1.28 -10.83 -3.38
N CYS A 127 0.19 -11.08 -2.66
CA CYS A 127 -0.87 -10.10 -2.51
C CYS A 127 -0.92 -9.56 -1.09
N LEU A 128 -0.78 -8.24 -0.94
CA LEU A 128 -1.09 -7.53 0.29
C LEU A 128 -2.60 -7.27 0.37
N ILE A 129 -3.18 -7.62 1.51
CA ILE A 129 -4.63 -7.53 1.73
C ILE A 129 -4.91 -6.90 3.08
N ASN A 130 -5.94 -6.06 3.13
CA ASN A 130 -6.46 -5.41 4.32
C ASN A 130 -5.51 -4.41 4.96
N ILE A 131 -4.97 -3.49 4.16
CA ILE A 131 -4.30 -2.31 4.71
C ILE A 131 -5.39 -1.31 5.08
N CYS A 132 -5.64 -1.13 6.38
CA CYS A 132 -6.54 -0.09 6.85
C CYS A 132 -5.79 1.22 6.93
N LEU A 133 -6.17 2.13 6.06
CA LEU A 133 -5.49 3.41 5.95
C LEU A 133 -5.93 4.37 7.04
N VAL A 134 -7.21 4.76 7.14
CA VAL A 134 -7.57 5.83 8.08
C VAL A 134 -9.07 5.91 8.44
N SER A 135 -9.41 6.71 9.47
CA SER A 135 -10.78 7.15 9.81
C SER A 135 -11.06 8.57 9.30
N LEU A 136 -12.22 8.77 8.67
CA LEU A 136 -12.79 10.05 8.26
C LEU A 136 -14.14 10.20 9.01
N GLY A 137 -14.14 10.80 10.21
CA GLY A 137 -15.37 10.92 11.01
C GLY A 137 -16.05 9.54 11.25
N PRO A 138 -17.38 9.38 11.04
CA PRO A 138 -18.08 8.09 11.20
C PRO A 138 -17.89 7.13 10.00
N PHE A 139 -16.86 7.32 9.19
CA PHE A 139 -16.50 6.41 8.10
C PHE A 139 -15.10 5.88 8.37
N CYS A 140 -14.93 4.57 8.29
CA CYS A 140 -13.64 3.93 8.47
C CYS A 140 -13.40 2.95 7.33
N LEU A 141 -12.14 2.63 7.12
CA LEU A 141 -11.64 1.64 6.19
C LEU A 141 -11.80 2.08 4.74
N VAL A 142 -10.65 2.44 4.18
CA VAL A 142 -10.25 1.78 2.96
C VAL A 142 -9.53 0.51 3.37
N SER A 143 -10.11 -0.66 3.08
CA SER A 143 -9.37 -1.92 3.06
C SER A 143 -8.80 -2.07 1.67
N ILE A 144 -7.49 -2.02 1.55
CA ILE A 144 -6.83 -2.26 0.26
C ILE A 144 -6.65 -3.76 0.10
N GLY A 145 -7.35 -4.32 -0.88
CA GLY A 145 -7.33 -5.74 -1.18
C GLY A 145 -6.72 -6.00 -2.55
N PHE A 146 -5.65 -6.80 -2.56
CA PHE A 146 -4.96 -7.38 -3.72
C PHE A 146 -4.00 -6.45 -4.47
N ILE A 147 -3.08 -5.81 -3.76
CA ILE A 147 -1.82 -5.36 -4.40
C ILE A 147 -0.97 -6.60 -4.65
N CYS A 148 -1.00 -7.14 -5.88
CA CYS A 148 -0.18 -8.29 -6.27
C CYS A 148 1.04 -7.81 -7.05
N PHE A 149 2.22 -8.26 -6.63
CA PHE A 149 3.51 -7.92 -7.22
C PHE A 149 4.23 -9.17 -7.77
#